data_AF-A0A7V2CJV9-F1
#
_entry.id   AF-A0A7V2CJV9-F1
#
_cell.length_a   1.000
_cell.length_b   1.000
_cell.length_c   1.000
_cell.angle_alpha   90.00
_cell.angle_beta   90.00
_cell.angle_gamma   90.00
#
_symmetry.space_group_name_H-M   'P 1'
#
loop_
_entity.id
_entity.type
_entity.pdbx_description
1 polymer ?
#
loop_
_entity_poly.entity_id
_entity_poly.type
_entity_poly.pdbx_seq_one_letter_code
_entity_poly.pdbx_strand_id
1 'polypeptide(L)'
;MVQERESVQALPKKSEDFSEWYTQVALRAELADYTPVRGSMAIRPYGFAIWEGIQTWLDRRFKETGHVTAYFPLLIPESFLKKEAEHVQGFAPQVAWVTHGGQEELSERLAVRPTSEAIILPMYA
;
A
#
# COMPACT_ATOMS: atom_id res chain seq x y z
N MET A 1 37.60 20.33 16.23
CA MET A 1 37.40 18.87 16.35
C MET A 1 36.58 18.45 15.15
N VAL A 2 37.22 17.84 14.15
CA VAL A 2 36.51 17.23 13.03
C VAL A 2 35.94 15.92 13.58
N GLN A 3 34.62 15.80 13.68
CA GLN A 3 33.99 14.52 14.01
C GLN A 3 34.48 13.50 12.97
N GLU A 4 35.11 12.43 13.47
CA GLU A 4 35.42 11.25 12.66
C GLU A 4 34.14 10.84 11.94
N ARG A 5 34.17 10.85 10.60
CA ARG A 5 33.13 10.21 9.81
C ARG A 5 33.19 8.74 10.19
N GLU A 6 32.17 8.26 10.92
CA GLU A 6 31.93 6.83 11.08
C GLU A 6 32.14 6.17 9.72
N SER A 7 32.99 5.15 9.68
CA SER A 7 33.31 4.45 8.45
C SER A 7 32.01 3.96 7.84
N VAL A 8 31.62 4.54 6.70
CA VAL A 8 30.41 4.13 5.98
C VAL A 8 30.62 2.67 5.60
N GLN A 9 29.97 1.77 6.33
CA GLN A 9 30.10 0.33 6.12
C GLN A 9 29.76 0.04 4.67
N ALA A 10 30.55 -0.77 3.96
CA ALA A 10 30.24 -1.08 2.57
C ALA A 10 28.92 -1.86 2.48
N LEU A 11 28.12 -1.58 1.44
CA LEU A 11 26.95 -2.40 1.13
C LEU A 11 27.40 -3.82 0.70
N PRO A 12 26.63 -4.88 1.01
CA PRO A 12 26.89 -6.20 0.44
C PRO A 12 26.82 -6.13 -1.09
N LYS A 13 27.51 -7.05 -1.79
CA LYS A 13 27.38 -7.07 -3.24
C LYS A 13 26.00 -7.58 -3.62
N LYS A 14 25.33 -6.86 -4.52
CA LYS A 14 24.03 -7.22 -5.08
C LYS A 14 23.97 -8.66 -5.63
N SER A 15 25.08 -9.16 -6.18
CA SER A 15 25.19 -10.51 -6.74
C SER A 15 25.37 -11.63 -5.71
N GLU A 16 25.74 -11.28 -4.48
CA GLU A 16 26.05 -12.24 -3.40
C GLU A 16 24.87 -12.34 -2.43
N ASP A 17 24.30 -11.21 -2.03
CA ASP A 17 23.11 -11.15 -1.18
C ASP A 17 22.20 -9.98 -1.61
N PHE A 18 21.27 -10.28 -2.52
CA PHE A 18 20.34 -9.28 -3.05
C PHE A 18 19.37 -8.76 -1.99
N SER A 19 18.91 -9.64 -1.08
CA SER A 19 17.90 -9.30 -0.07
C SER A 19 18.46 -8.29 0.93
N GLU A 20 19.66 -8.54 1.44
CA GLU A 20 20.34 -7.62 2.34
C GLU A 20 20.76 -6.34 1.61
N TRP A 21 21.27 -6.45 0.38
CA TRP A 21 21.61 -5.30 -0.44
C TRP A 21 20.41 -4.36 -0.65
N TYR A 22 19.25 -4.90 -1.03
CA TYR A 22 18.04 -4.12 -1.25
C TYR A 22 17.59 -3.40 0.01
N THR A 23 17.57 -4.13 1.14
CA THR A 23 17.17 -3.60 2.43
C THR A 23 18.10 -2.46 2.87
N GLN A 24 19.42 -2.68 2.78
CA GLN A 24 20.41 -1.67 3.14
C GLN A 24 20.35 -0.45 2.21
N VAL A 25 20.10 -0.62 0.92
CA VAL A 25 19.91 0.50 -0.01
C VAL A 25 18.66 1.30 0.37
N ALA A 26 17.53 0.64 0.61
CA ALA A 26 16.28 1.32 0.96
C ALA A 26 16.40 2.14 2.25
N LEU A 27 17.04 1.58 3.29
CA LEU A 27 17.23 2.24 4.57
C LEU A 27 18.28 3.35 4.50
N ARG A 28 19.48 3.06 3.97
CA ARG A 28 20.60 4.02 3.97
C ARG A 28 20.42 5.17 2.99
N ALA A 29 19.68 4.95 1.90
CA ALA A 29 19.28 6.03 1.01
C ALA A 29 18.07 6.82 1.55
N GLU A 30 17.56 6.48 2.74
CA GLU A 30 16.44 7.18 3.34
C GLU A 30 15.16 7.13 2.47
N LEU A 31 14.91 5.99 1.82
CA LEU A 31 13.72 5.78 1.00
C LEU A 31 12.53 5.34 1.85
N ALA A 32 12.76 4.45 2.81
CA ALA A 32 11.73 3.97 3.74
C ALA A 32 12.37 3.56 5.07
N ASP A 33 11.55 3.45 6.10
CA ASP A 33 11.90 2.95 7.43
C ASP A 33 10.93 1.86 7.89
N TYR A 34 11.38 1.05 8.84
CA TYR A 34 10.52 0.06 9.49
C TYR A 34 9.45 0.71 10.36
N THR A 35 8.32 0.01 10.49
CA THR A 35 7.23 0.37 11.41
C THR A 35 7.01 -0.77 12.41
N PRO A 36 6.36 -0.51 13.57
CA PRO A 36 5.96 -1.59 14.47
C PRO A 36 4.87 -2.50 13.88
N VAL A 37 4.27 -2.14 12.74
CA VAL A 37 3.22 -2.92 12.08
C VAL A 37 3.87 -3.87 11.08
N ARG A 38 3.70 -5.18 11.30
CA ARG A 38 4.24 -6.22 10.41
C ARG A 38 3.76 -5.99 8.97
N GLY A 39 4.69 -6.06 8.02
CA GLY A 39 4.40 -5.90 6.60
C GLY A 39 4.16 -4.45 6.16
N SER A 40 4.36 -3.48 7.05
CA SER A 40 4.23 -2.05 6.75
C SER A 40 5.57 -1.32 6.88
N MET A 41 5.76 -0.28 6.07
CA MET A 41 6.93 0.60 6.08
C MET A 41 6.48 2.07 6.11
N ALA A 42 7.28 2.93 6.75
CA ALA A 42 7.12 4.36 6.65
C ALA A 42 7.92 4.84 5.45
N ILE A 43 7.26 5.33 4.41
CA ILE A 43 7.94 5.86 3.22
C ILE A 43 8.45 7.27 3.56
N ARG A 44 9.77 7.45 3.54
CA ARG A 44 10.44 8.71 3.88
C ARG A 44 10.32 9.72 2.73
N PRO A 45 10.59 11.02 2.94
CA PRO A 45 10.42 12.05 1.90
C PRO A 45 11.10 11.73 0.58
N TYR A 46 12.31 11.17 0.59
CA TYR A 46 13.01 10.82 -0.64
C TYR A 46 12.33 9.66 -1.40
N GLY A 47 11.86 8.64 -0.70
CA GLY A 47 11.08 7.56 -1.30
C GLY A 47 9.71 8.03 -1.80
N PHE A 48 9.05 8.92 -1.05
CA PHE A 48 7.74 9.42 -1.43
C PHE A 48 7.81 10.37 -2.62
N ALA A 49 8.88 11.15 -2.77
CA ALA A 49 9.11 11.99 -3.94
C ALA A 49 9.18 11.17 -5.25
N ILE A 50 9.76 9.97 -5.21
CA ILE A 50 9.76 9.04 -6.35
C ILE A 50 8.33 8.63 -6.70
N TRP A 51 7.53 8.31 -5.68
CA TRP A 51 6.12 7.95 -5.84
C TRP A 51 5.28 9.10 -6.41
N GLU A 52 5.46 10.32 -5.91
CA GLU A 52 4.80 11.52 -6.46
C GLU A 52 5.14 11.73 -7.95
N GLY A 53 6.39 11.49 -8.34
CA GLY A 53 6.81 11.54 -9.74
C GLY A 53 6.08 10.51 -10.62
N ILE A 54 5.95 9.27 -10.13
CA ILE A 54 5.21 8.20 -10.82
C ILE A 54 3.73 8.56 -10.94
N GLN A 55 3.10 8.97 -9.84
CA GLN A 55 1.69 9.35 -9.81
C GLN A 55 1.39 10.48 -10.78
N THR A 56 2.19 11.55 -10.74
CA THR A 56 2.01 12.72 -11.61
C THR A 56 2.11 12.34 -13.09
N TRP A 57 3.08 11.49 -13.44
CA TRP A 57 3.26 11.06 -14.82
C TRP A 57 2.10 10.19 -15.31
N LEU A 58 1.62 9.25 -14.49
CA LEU A 58 0.49 8.37 -14.82
C LEU A 58 -0.83 9.14 -14.90
N ASP A 59 -1.11 10.00 -13.91
CA ASP A 59 -2.33 10.80 -13.84
C ASP A 59 -2.52 11.66 -15.10
N ARG A 60 -1.45 12.29 -15.60
CA ARG A 60 -1.47 13.02 -16.88
C ARG A 60 -1.89 12.12 -18.03
N ARG A 61 -1.30 10.93 -18.15
CA ARG A 61 -1.58 9.97 -19.23
C ARG A 61 -3.00 9.42 -19.18
N PHE A 62 -3.53 9.17 -17.99
CA PHE A 62 -4.91 8.75 -17.82
C PHE A 62 -5.89 9.85 -18.25
N LYS A 63 -5.60 11.10 -17.89
CA LYS A 63 -6.42 12.26 -18.30
C LYS A 63 -6.37 12.51 -19.81
N GLU A 64 -5.22 12.32 -20.46
CA GLU A 64 -5.08 12.40 -21.93
C GLU A 64 -5.99 11.40 -22.67
N THR A 65 -6.37 10.31 -22.02
CA THR A 65 -7.25 9.26 -22.56
C THR A 65 -8.69 9.35 -22.05
N GLY A 66 -9.06 10.44 -21.38
CA GLY A 66 -10.43 10.70 -20.94
C GLY A 66 -10.82 10.06 -19.60
N HIS A 67 -9.87 9.44 -18.88
CA HIS A 67 -10.16 8.92 -17.54
C HIS A 67 -10.32 10.06 -16.54
N VAL A 68 -11.19 9.85 -15.56
CA VAL A 68 -11.46 10.80 -14.47
C VAL A 68 -11.07 10.18 -13.14
N THR A 69 -10.39 10.97 -12.31
CA THR A 69 -9.99 10.54 -10.96
C THR A 69 -11.18 10.60 -10.02
N ALA A 70 -11.41 9.53 -9.27
CA ALA A 70 -12.45 9.43 -8.25
C ALA A 70 -11.90 8.75 -6.98
N TYR A 71 -12.58 8.95 -5.86
CA TYR A 71 -12.22 8.30 -4.60
C TYR A 71 -13.44 7.61 -3.99
N PHE A 72 -13.30 6.31 -3.76
CA PHE A 72 -14.31 5.47 -3.11
C PHE A 72 -13.90 5.18 -1.67
N PRO A 73 -14.84 4.82 -0.77
CA PRO A 73 -14.54 4.47 0.61
C PRO A 73 -13.45 3.39 0.76
N LEU A 74 -12.66 3.50 1.83
CA LEU A 74 -11.64 2.50 2.19
C LEU A 74 -12.26 1.17 2.66
N LEU A 75 -13.38 1.27 3.37
CA LEU A 75 -14.04 0.15 4.03
C LEU A 75 -15.17 -0.39 3.14
N ILE A 76 -15.22 -1.72 2.96
CA ILE A 76 -16.24 -2.43 2.18
C ILE A 76 -17.05 -3.32 3.12
N PRO A 77 -18.40 -3.23 3.12
CA PRO A 77 -19.26 -4.14 3.86
C PRO A 77 -19.02 -5.60 3.45
N GLU A 78 -19.01 -6.52 4.41
CA GLU A 78 -18.84 -7.95 4.14
C GLU A 78 -19.86 -8.48 3.12
N SER A 79 -21.09 -8.00 3.17
CA SER A 79 -22.16 -8.34 2.23
C SER A 79 -21.83 -7.97 0.77
N PHE A 80 -21.07 -6.89 0.54
CA PHE A 80 -20.66 -6.47 -0.80
C PHE A 80 -19.54 -7.35 -1.33
N LEU A 81 -18.55 -7.70 -0.49
CA LEU A 81 -17.49 -8.63 -0.87
C LEU A 81 -18.02 -10.03 -1.21
N LYS A 82 -19.04 -10.51 -0.47
CA LYS A 82 -19.65 -11.82 -0.73
C LYS A 82 -20.34 -11.89 -2.09
N LYS A 83 -21.02 -10.82 -2.51
CA LYS A 83 -21.66 -10.73 -3.83
C LYS A 83 -20.65 -10.84 -4.98
N GLU A 84 -19.46 -10.27 -4.83
CA GLU A 84 -18.38 -10.44 -5.82
C GLU A 84 -17.72 -11.83 -5.76
N ALA A 85 -17.59 -12.41 -4.56
CA ALA A 85 -16.99 -13.74 -4.39
C ALA A 85 -17.81 -14.85 -5.09
N GLU A 86 -19.13 -14.67 -5.24
CA GLU A 86 -19.97 -15.56 -6.05
C GLU A 86 -19.58 -15.58 -7.53
N HIS A 87 -18.96 -14.50 -8.03
CA HIS A 87 -18.48 -14.37 -9.41
C HIS A 87 -17.01 -14.80 -9.59
N VAL A 88 -16.24 -14.92 -8.50
CA VAL A 88 -14.81 -15.27 -8.52
C VAL A 88 -14.55 -16.53 -7.68
N GLN A 89 -14.60 -17.70 -8.33
CA GLN A 89 -14.26 -18.98 -7.69
C GLN A 89 -12.85 -18.94 -7.09
N GLY A 90 -12.74 -19.14 -5.78
CA GLY A 90 -11.45 -19.22 -5.06
C GLY A 90 -10.96 -17.91 -4.44
N PHE A 91 -11.74 -16.83 -4.49
CA PHE A 91 -11.39 -15.58 -3.82
C PHE A 91 -11.69 -15.68 -2.32
N ALA A 92 -10.72 -16.18 -1.54
CA ALA A 92 -10.67 -15.97 -0.10
C ALA A 92 -9.73 -14.78 0.16
N PRO A 93 -10.23 -13.53 0.10
CA PRO A 93 -9.33 -12.40 0.16
C PRO A 93 -8.74 -12.29 1.57
N GLN A 94 -7.41 -12.20 1.64
CA GLN A 94 -6.68 -11.92 2.88
C GLN A 94 -6.93 -10.46 3.28
N VAL A 95 -8.12 -10.17 3.80
CA VAL A 95 -8.52 -8.82 4.20
C VAL A 95 -8.38 -8.60 5.70
N ALA A 96 -8.02 -7.38 6.06
CA ALA A 96 -8.13 -6.91 7.44
C ALA A 96 -9.59 -6.52 7.72
N TRP A 97 -10.16 -7.07 8.78
CA TRP A 97 -11.52 -6.77 9.23
C TRP A 97 -11.53 -5.71 10.31
N VAL A 98 -12.42 -4.74 10.16
CA VAL A 98 -12.86 -3.83 11.21
C VAL A 98 -14.17 -4.39 11.76
N THR A 99 -14.16 -4.75 13.04
CA THR A 99 -15.33 -5.33 13.72
C THR A 99 -15.87 -4.45 14.85
N HIS A 100 -15.13 -3.41 15.24
CA HIS A 100 -15.52 -2.50 16.32
C HIS A 100 -15.43 -1.04 15.87
N GLY A 101 -16.41 -0.25 16.28
CA GLY A 101 -16.42 1.21 16.19
C GLY A 101 -16.30 1.80 17.58
N GLY A 102 -15.10 2.26 17.96
CA GLY A 102 -14.84 2.63 19.35
C GLY A 102 -14.91 1.39 20.25
N GLN A 103 -15.90 1.34 21.15
CA GLN A 103 -16.11 0.22 22.09
C GLN A 103 -17.29 -0.69 21.70
N GLU A 104 -18.03 -0.34 20.63
CA GLU A 104 -19.20 -1.11 20.21
C GLU A 104 -18.84 -2.05 19.06
N GLU A 105 -19.38 -3.27 19.11
CA GLU A 105 -19.30 -4.22 18.00
C GLU A 105 -20.21 -3.75 16.86
N LEU A 106 -19.68 -3.74 15.65
CA LEU A 106 -20.43 -3.31 14.47
C LEU A 106 -21.47 -4.37 14.10
N SER A 107 -22.66 -3.91 13.67
CA SER A 107 -23.72 -4.81 13.17
C SER A 107 -23.30 -5.64 11.96
N GLU A 108 -22.32 -5.15 11.20
CA GLU A 108 -21.69 -5.84 10.08
C GLU A 108 -20.19 -5.54 10.08
N ARG A 109 -19.36 -6.55 9.80
CA ARG A 109 -17.92 -6.35 9.68
C ARG A 109 -17.59 -5.61 8.39
N LEU A 110 -16.59 -4.74 8.45
CA LEU A 110 -16.12 -3.97 7.31
C LEU A 110 -14.70 -4.40 6.96
N ALA A 111 -14.44 -4.73 5.70
CA ALA A 111 -13.10 -5.06 5.23
C ALA A 111 -12.36 -3.78 4.81
N VAL A 112 -11.08 -3.68 5.15
CA VAL A 112 -10.17 -2.78 4.43
C VAL A 112 -10.05 -3.30 3.01
N ARG A 113 -10.42 -2.49 2.01
CA ARG A 113 -10.50 -2.94 0.62
C ARG A 113 -9.16 -3.52 0.13
N PRO A 114 -9.14 -4.78 -0.36
CA PRO A 114 -7.98 -5.30 -1.09
C PRO A 114 -7.97 -4.82 -2.55
N THR A 115 -9.17 -4.59 -3.09
CA THR A 115 -9.45 -4.05 -4.42
C THR A 115 -10.85 -3.41 -4.40
N SER A 116 -11.20 -2.62 -5.41
CA SER A 116 -12.36 -1.71 -5.35
C SER A 116 -13.57 -2.13 -6.20
N GLU A 117 -13.51 -3.23 -6.96
CA GLU A 117 -14.62 -3.68 -7.81
C GLU A 117 -15.91 -3.85 -7.01
N ALA A 118 -15.84 -4.50 -5.83
CA ALA A 118 -16.98 -4.75 -4.96
C ALA A 118 -17.71 -3.50 -4.46
N ILE A 119 -17.05 -2.33 -4.44
CA ILE A 119 -17.67 -1.06 -4.06
C ILE A 119 -18.00 -0.18 -5.27
N ILE A 120 -17.20 -0.27 -6.34
CA ILE A 120 -17.38 0.54 -7.54
C ILE A 120 -18.51 -0.01 -8.41
N LEU A 121 -18.50 -1.29 -8.76
CA LEU A 121 -19.45 -1.86 -9.72
C LEU A 121 -20.92 -1.63 -9.32
N PRO A 122 -21.34 -1.81 -8.05
CA PRO A 122 -22.72 -1.54 -7.65
C PRO A 122 -23.13 -0.07 -7.75
N MET A 123 -22.18 0.88 -7.72
CA MET A 123 -22.47 2.32 -7.84
C MET A 123 -22.65 2.78 -9.28
N TYR A 124 -22.24 1.96 -10.26
CA TYR A 124 -22.38 2.23 -11.70
C TYR A 124 -23.46 1.34 -12.36
N ALA A 125 -24.17 0.52 -11.58
CA ALA A 125 -25.21 -0.40 -12.05
C ALA A 125 -26.59 0.25 -12.15
#